data_AF-A0A1Y3BWL1-F1
#
_entry.id   AF-A0A1Y3BWL1-F1
#
_cell.length_a   1.000
_cell.length_b   1.000
_cell.length_c   1.000
_cell.angle_alpha   90.00
_cell.angle_beta   90.00
_cell.angle_gamma   90.00
#
_symmetry.space_group_name_H-M   'P 1'
#
loop_
_entity.id
_entity.type
_entity.pdbx_description
1 polymer ?
#
loop_
_entity_poly.entity_id
_entity_poly.type
_entity_poly.pdbx_seq_one_letter_code
_entity_poly.pdbx_strand_id
1 'polypeptide(L)' 'MRLDNILFRLGMAPTIPGARQLVNHRHILVNGRIVDIPSYRCKPRDTIAARDEQKSRALIQNSLDSSLLRNCQTI' A
#
# COMPACT_ATOMS: atom_id res chain seq x y z
N MET A 1 -1.04 14.28 -1.76
CA MET A 1 -1.33 13.02 -2.50
C MET A 1 -2.24 12.14 -1.64
N ARG A 2 -3.15 11.36 -2.24
CA ARG A 2 -4.04 10.42 -1.52
C ARG A 2 -3.29 9.14 -1.16
N LEU A 3 -3.59 8.54 -0.02
CA LEU A 3 -2.98 7.30 0.46
C LEU A 3 -3.22 6.13 -0.51
N ASP A 4 -4.45 5.98 -1.03
CA ASP A 4 -4.78 4.94 -2.02
C ASP A 4 -3.89 4.97 -3.27
N ASN A 5 -3.67 6.16 -3.84
CA ASN A 5 -2.85 6.35 -5.03
C ASN A 5 -1.36 6.11 -4.74
N ILE A 6 -0.89 6.45 -3.53
CA ILE A 6 0.48 6.17 -3.12
C ILE A 6 0.71 4.66 -3.00
N LEU A 7 -0.21 3.94 -2.35
CA LEU A 7 -0.14 2.47 -2.21
C LEU A 7 -0.10 1.75 -3.56
N PHE A 8 -0.91 2.21 -4.52
CA PHE A 8 -0.92 1.68 -5.88
C PHE A 8 0.42 1.96 -6.59
N ARG A 9 0.94 3.19 -6.49
CA ARG A 9 2.23 3.57 -7.10
C ARG A 9 3.42 2.84 -6.47
N LEU A 10 3.35 2.50 -5.19
CA LEU A 10 4.36 1.72 -4.48
C LEU A 10 4.27 0.21 -4.79
N GLY A 11 3.29 -0.24 -5.58
CA GLY A 11 3.11 -1.66 -5.90
C GLY A 11 2.60 -2.53 -4.74
N MET A 12 2.20 -1.91 -3.62
CA MET A 12 1.67 -2.63 -2.45
C MET A 12 0.29 -3.24 -2.72
N ALA A 13 -0.40 -2.78 -3.76
CA ALA A 13 -1.63 -3.38 -4.27
C ALA A 13 -1.62 -3.41 -5.81
N PRO A 14 -2.25 -4.42 -6.43
CA PRO A 14 -2.29 -4.55 -7.89
C PRO A 14 -3.27 -3.56 -8.55
N THR A 15 -4.26 -3.06 -7.81
CA THR A 15 -5.30 -2.15 -8.30
C THR A 15 -5.66 -1.08 -7.25
N ILE A 16 -6.18 0.07 -7.69
CA ILE A 16 -6.69 1.13 -6.80
C ILE A 16 -7.79 0.63 -5.85
N PRO A 17 -8.82 -0.13 -6.28
CA PRO A 17 -9.78 -0.71 -5.35
C PRO A 17 -9.15 -1.67 -4.33
N GLY A 18 -8.14 -2.45 -4.75
CA GLY A 18 -7.37 -3.31 -3.83
C GLY A 18 -6.62 -2.51 -2.77
N ALA A 19 -5.99 -1.39 -3.15
CA ALA A 19 -5.35 -0.48 -2.20
C ALA A 19 -6.35 0.09 -1.18
N ARG A 20 -7.56 0.47 -1.63
CA ARG A 20 -8.62 0.93 -0.73
C ARG A 20 -9.08 -0.15 0.24
N GLN A 21 -9.16 -1.40 -0.23
CA GLN A 21 -9.48 -2.54 0.62
C GLN A 21 -8.43 -2.72 1.72
N LEU A 22 -7.13 -2.70 1.37
CA LEU A 22 -6.06 -2.80 2.36
C LEU A 22 -6.12 -1.70 3.43
N VAL A 23 -6.44 -0.47 3.02
CA VAL A 23 -6.62 0.65 3.95
C VAL A 23 -7.85 0.45 4.84
N ASN A 24 -9.02 0.17 4.27
CA ASN A 24 -10.26 -0.05 5.03
C ASN A 24 -10.13 -1.20 6.05
N HIS A 25 -9.37 -2.25 5.71
CA HIS A 25 -9.11 -3.39 6.58
C HIS A 25 -7.98 -3.16 7.60
N ARG A 26 -7.49 -1.92 7.76
CA ARG A 26 -6.46 -1.54 8.77
C ARG A 26 -5.13 -2.28 8.62
N HIS A 27 -4.75 -2.61 7.38
CA HIS A 27 -3.46 -3.27 7.09
C HIS A 27 -2.30 -2.27 6.92
N ILE A 28 -2.59 -0.96 6.85
CA ILE A 28 -1.61 0.09 6.57
C ILE A 28 -1.38 0.95 7.82
N LEU A 29 -0.11 1.23 8.07
CA LEU A 29 0.39 2.12 9.11
C LEU A 29 1.02 3.34 8.44
N VAL A 30 0.69 4.54 8.92
CA VAL A 30 1.35 5.79 8.53
C VAL A 30 1.99 6.37 9.78
N ASN A 31 3.32 6.56 9.76
CA ASN A 31 4.10 7.03 10.91
C ASN A 31 3.83 6.21 12.20
N GLY A 32 3.66 4.90 12.06
CA GLY A 32 3.36 3.98 13.17
C GLY A 32 1.92 4.00 13.68
N ARG A 33 1.02 4.78 13.07
CA ARG A 33 -0.41 4.81 13.41
C ARG A 33 -1.25 4.12 12.35
N ILE A 34 -2.27 3.38 12.78
CA ILE A 34 -3.22 2.75 11.87
C ILE A 34 -4.05 3.84 11.18
N VAL A 35 -4.10 3.79 9.85
CA VAL A 35 -4.93 4.69 9.04
C VAL A 35 -5.87 3.83 8.22
N ASP A 36 -7.18 4.02 8.43
CA ASP A 36 -8.26 3.32 7.72
C ASP A 36 -9.00 4.21 6.70
N ILE A 37 -8.51 5.44 6.49
CA ILE A 37 -9.11 6.40 5.56
C ILE A 37 -8.33 6.41 4.24
N PRO A 38 -8.85 5.87 3.12
CA PRO A 38 -8.15 5.86 1.83
C PRO A 38 -7.92 7.27 1.27
N SER A 39 -8.79 8.21 1.62
CA SER A 39 -8.67 9.63 1.28
C SER A 39 -7.62 10.39 2.10
N TYR A 40 -6.87 9.72 2.99
CA TYR A 40 -5.85 10.36 3.80
C TYR A 40 -4.81 11.07 2.93
N ARG A 41 -4.57 12.35 3.22
CA ARG A 41 -3.61 13.18 2.49
C ARG A 41 -2.24 13.00 3.13
N CYS A 42 -1.39 12.21 2.48
CA CYS A 42 -0.02 12.01 2.95
C CYS A 42 0.80 13.29 2.70
N LYS A 43 1.66 13.61 3.68
CA LYS A 43 2.66 14.67 3.59
C LYS A 43 3.99 14.08 3.12
N PRO A 44 4.83 14.86 2.43
CA PRO A 44 6.20 14.44 2.16
C PRO A 44 6.92 14.17 3.49
N ARG A 45 7.70 13.09 3.55
CA ARG A 45 8.35 12.50 4.76
C ARG A 45 7.48 11.60 5.63
N ASP A 46 6.23 11.33 5.26
CA ASP A 46 5.45 10.29 5.92
C ASP A 46 6.01 8.90 5.60
N THR A 47 6.18 8.06 6.62
CA THR A 47 6.58 6.65 6.47
C THR A 47 5.33 5.77 6.40
N ILE A 48 5.19 5.03 5.30
CA ILE A 48 4.10 4.08 5.09
C ILE A 48 4.65 2.68 5.32
N ALA A 49 4.03 1.93 6.22
CA ALA A 49 4.41 0.58 6.57
C ALA A 49 3.20 -0.36 6.52
N ALA A 50 3.45 -1.63 6.26
CA ALA A 50 2.47 -2.68 6.44
C ALA A 50 2.39 -3.07 7.92
N ARG A 51 1.20 -3.41 8.41
CA ARG A 51 1.04 -4.00 9.74
C ARG A 51 1.65 -5.40 9.79
N ASP A 52 2.30 -5.76 10.90
CA ASP A 52 3.02 -7.03 11.10
C ASP A 52 2.09 -8.25 11.38
N GLU A 53 0.91 -8.30 10.78
CA GLU A 53 0.09 -9.51 10.75
C GLU A 53 0.53 -10.37 9.54
N GLN A 54 0.67 -11.70 9.72
CA GLN A 54 1.08 -12.59 8.62
C GLN A 54 0.18 -12.45 7.38
N LYS A 55 -1.10 -12.14 7.56
CA LYS A 55 -2.07 -11.94 6.46
C LYS A 55 -1.80 -10.67 5.66
N SER A 56 -1.44 -9.55 6.29
CA SER A 56 -1.08 -8.31 5.57
C SER A 56 0.25 -8.48 4.83
N ARG A 57 1.24 -9.13 5.44
CA ARG A 57 2.53 -9.39 4.79
C ARG A 57 2.38 -10.31 3.59
N ALA A 58 1.58 -11.38 3.68
CA ALA A 58 1.34 -12.29 2.56
C ALA A 58 0.65 -11.60 1.36
N LEU A 59 -0.37 -10.77 1.61
CA LEU A 59 -1.08 -10.05 0.54
C LEU A 59 -0.19 -9.03 -0.17
N ILE A 60 0.64 -8.31 0.60
CA ILE A 60 1.57 -7.32 0.05
C ILE A 60 2.72 -8.03 -0.68
N GLN A 61 3.25 -9.12 -0.13
CA GLN A 61 4.30 -9.91 -0.78
C GLN A 61 3.82 -10.48 -2.11
N ASN A 62 2.61 -11.04 -2.17
CA ASN A 62 2.01 -11.53 -3.41
C ASN A 62 1.82 -10.40 -4.45
N SER A 63 1.48 -9.19 -4.00
CA SER A 63 1.39 -8.01 -4.88
C SER A 63 2.76 -7.58 -5.40
N LEU A 64 3.78 -7.58 -4.54
CA LEU A 64 5.16 -7.27 -4.92
C LEU A 64 5.73 -8.31 -5.88
N ASP A 65 5.51 -9.59 -5.65
CA ASP A 65 5.89 -10.67 -6.57
C ASP A 65 5.16 -10.55 -7.92
N SER A 66 3.88 -10.15 -7.93
CA SER A 66 3.15 -9.87 -9.18
C SER A 66 3.71 -8.66 -9.95
N SER A 67 4.37 -7.73 -9.24
CA SER A 67 5.00 -6.55 -9.84
C SER A 67 6.36 -6.86 -10.49
N LEU A 68 7.06 -7.92 -10.05
CA LEU A 68 8.29 -8.41 -10.67
C LEU A 68 8.06 -9.07 -12.05
N LEU A 69 6.82 -9.44 -12.38
CA LEU A 69 6.42 -9.87 -13.72
C LEU A 69 6.12 -8.69 -14.67
N ARG A 70 6.17 -7.44 -14.18
CA ARG A 70 6.15 -6.24 -15.03
C ARG A 70 7.59 -5.76 -15.24
N ASN A 71 8.36 -6.57 -15.95
CA ASN A 71 9.56 -6.08 -16.62
C ASN A 71 9.15 -4.93 -17.56
N CYS A 72 9.95 -3.86 -17.55
CA CYS A 72 9.78 -2.61 -18.27
C CYS A 72 8.79 -1.62 -17.65
N GLN A 73 9.26 -0.87 -16.65
CA GLN A 73 9.27 0.58 -16.86
C GLN A 73 10.47 1.23 -16.17
N THR A 74 11.43 1.59 -17.01
CA THR A 74 12.46 2.59 -16.76
C THR A 74 11.83 3.87 -16.20
N ILE A 75 12.49 4.42 -15.19
CA ILE A 75 12.83 5.84 -15.19
C ILE A 75 14.34 5.91 -15.13
#